data_AF-A0A3S4JUP8-F1
#
_entry.id   AF-A0A3S4JUP8-F1
#
_cell.length_a   1.000
_cell.length_b   1.000
_cell.length_c   1.000
_cell.angle_alpha   90.00
_cell.angle_beta   90.00
_cell.angle_gamma   90.00
#
_symmetry.space_group_name_H-M   'P 1'
#
loop_
_entity.id
_entity.type
_entity.pdbx_description
1 polymer ?
#
loop_
_entity_poly.entity_id
_entity_poly.type
_entity_poly.pdbx_seq_one_letter_code
_entity_poly.pdbx_strand_id
1 'polypeptide(L)' 'MKKLIIAAVLAGISVSASAADKIRFATEASYPPFEFIGADNKIQGFDVDLANALCKEMQAECSFSNQSFDSLIRA' A
#
# COMPACT_ATOMS: atom_id res chain seq x y z
N MET A 1 7.55 -28.39 37.00
CA MET A 1 8.58 -28.61 35.96
C MET A 1 7.98 -28.77 34.57
N LYS A 2 7.03 -29.68 34.31
CA LYS A 2 6.37 -29.82 32.98
C LYS A 2 5.69 -28.53 32.46
N LYS A 3 5.08 -27.74 33.36
CA LYS A 3 4.44 -26.46 33.02
C LYS A 3 5.43 -25.36 32.59
N LEU A 4 6.69 -25.42 33.04
CA LEU A 4 7.73 -24.45 32.70
C LEU A 4 8.33 -24.72 31.31
N ILE A 5 8.39 -26.00 30.91
CA ILE A 5 8.86 -26.40 29.58
C ILE A 5 7.89 -25.94 28.48
N ILE A 6 6.59 -26.00 28.74
CA ILE A 6 5.55 -25.56 27.78
C ILE A 6 5.63 -24.04 27.54
N ALA A 7 5.87 -23.24 28.58
CA ALA A 7 6.00 -21.78 28.45
C ALA A 7 7.25 -21.35 27.65
N ALA A 8 8.36 -22.11 27.76
CA ALA A 8 9.58 -21.82 27.02
C ALA A 8 9.47 -22.11 25.51
N VAL A 9 8.61 -23.07 25.11
CA VAL A 9 8.40 -23.41 23.69
C VAL A 9 7.59 -22.34 22.95
N LEU A 10 6.63 -21.67 23.61
CA LEU A 10 5.85 -20.60 22.98
C LEU A 10 6.67 -19.32 22.72
N ALA A 11 7.72 -19.06 23.50
CA ALA A 11 8.58 -17.89 23.33
C ALA A 11 9.58 -18.00 22.16
N GLY A 12 9.78 -19.21 21.60
CA GLY A 12 10.71 -19.47 20.50
C GLY A 12 10.13 -19.28 19.10
N ILE A 13 8.81 -19.11 18.96
CA ILE A 13 8.15 -18.89 17.67
C ILE A 13 8.30 -17.41 17.31
N SER A 14 9.47 -17.06 16.79
CA SER A 14 9.66 -15.79 16.09
C SER A 14 8.85 -15.89 14.80
N VAL A 15 7.64 -15.34 14.79
CA VAL A 15 6.89 -15.14 13.55
C VAL A 15 7.68 -14.12 12.74
N SER A 16 8.46 -14.59 11.77
CA SER A 16 9.07 -13.73 10.76
C SER A 16 7.93 -13.09 9.97
N ALA A 17 7.55 -11.87 10.34
CA ALA A 17 6.66 -11.07 9.53
C ALA A 17 7.41 -10.70 8.25
N SER A 18 7.05 -11.31 7.13
CA SER A 18 7.46 -10.82 5.82
C SER A 18 6.91 -9.41 5.66
N ALA A 19 7.79 -8.45 5.38
CA ALA A 19 7.35 -7.09 5.07
C ALA A 19 6.48 -7.14 3.81
N ALA A 20 5.35 -6.44 3.84
CA ALA A 20 4.50 -6.28 2.66
C ALA A 20 5.28 -5.57 1.54
N ASP A 21 5.04 -5.98 0.31
CA ASP A 21 5.60 -5.28 -0.85
C ASP A 21 5.06 -3.84 -0.89
N LYS A 22 5.91 -2.90 -1.28
CA LYS A 22 5.57 -1.47 -1.35
C LYS A 22 5.42 -1.03 -2.80
N ILE A 23 4.22 -0.59 -3.18
CA ILE A 23 3.94 -0.08 -4.51
C ILE A 23 3.67 1.43 -4.43
N ARG A 24 4.35 2.18 -5.30
CA ARG A 24 4.23 3.64 -5.39
C ARG A 24 3.62 3.98 -6.74
N PHE A 25 2.40 4.50 -6.73
CA PHE A 25 1.71 4.96 -7.93
C PHE A 25 1.99 6.45 -8.15
N ALA A 26 2.52 6.78 -9.32
CA ALA A 26 2.66 8.14 -9.78
C ALA A 26 1.52 8.44 -10.77
N THR A 27 0.83 9.56 -10.58
CA THR A 27 -0.28 9.96 -11.45
C THR A 27 -0.36 11.49 -11.59
N GLU A 28 -1.08 11.96 -12.60
CA GLU A 28 -1.47 13.36 -12.73
C GLU A 28 -2.88 13.55 -12.18
N ALA A 29 -2.99 13.99 -10.93
CA ALA A 29 -4.24 14.12 -10.20
C ALA A 29 -5.05 15.37 -10.62
N SER A 30 -5.27 15.54 -11.93
CA SER A 30 -6.05 16.63 -12.51
C SER A 30 -7.10 16.19 -13.54
N TYR A 31 -7.36 14.89 -13.63
CA TYR A 31 -8.19 14.26 -14.66
C TYR A 31 -9.41 13.51 -14.08
N PRO A 32 -10.44 14.22 -13.57
CA PRO A 32 -11.65 13.56 -13.12
C PRO A 32 -12.42 12.90 -14.28
N PRO A 33 -13.07 11.73 -14.05
CA PRO A 33 -13.26 11.05 -12.76
C PRO A 33 -12.16 10.01 -12.43
N PHE A 34 -11.06 9.97 -13.17
CA PHE A 34 -10.04 8.91 -13.09
C PHE A 34 -9.04 9.15 -11.94
N GLU A 35 -8.42 10.33 -11.91
CA GLU A 35 -7.48 10.74 -10.87
C GLU A 35 -7.57 12.25 -10.63
N PHE A 36 -7.88 12.67 -9.41
CA PHE A 36 -8.03 14.08 -9.06
C PHE A 36 -7.78 14.33 -7.57
N ILE A 37 -7.44 15.56 -7.21
CA ILE A 37 -7.40 15.98 -5.80
C ILE A 37 -8.81 16.26 -5.30
N GLY A 38 -9.27 15.47 -4.32
CA GLY A 38 -10.55 15.66 -3.67
C GLY A 38 -10.55 16.76 -2.61
N ALA A 39 -11.72 17.04 -2.03
CA ALA A 39 -11.90 18.07 -1.02
C ALA A 39 -11.10 17.83 0.29
N ASP A 40 -10.69 16.60 0.54
CA ASP A 40 -9.84 16.21 1.68
C ASP A 40 -8.33 16.32 1.37
N ASN A 41 -7.97 16.93 0.22
CA ASN A 41 -6.62 17.02 -0.32
C ASN A 41 -5.94 15.67 -0.60
N LYS A 42 -6.70 14.58 -0.77
CA LYS A 42 -6.17 13.29 -1.22
C LYS A 42 -6.39 13.09 -2.71
N ILE A 43 -5.53 12.27 -3.32
CA ILE A 43 -5.72 11.78 -4.68
C ILE A 43 -6.84 10.73 -4.65
N GLN A 44 -7.87 10.90 -5.48
CA GLN A 44 -9.06 10.06 -5.57
C GLN A 44 -9.45 9.84 -7.03
N GLY A 45 -10.38 8.91 -7.28
CA GLY A 45 -10.94 8.64 -8.60
C GLY A 45 -10.87 7.16 -8.97
N PHE A 46 -11.40 6.82 -10.15
CA PHE A 46 -11.53 5.44 -10.59
C PHE A 46 -10.20 4.66 -10.58
N ASP A 47 -9.12 5.26 -11.07
CA ASP A 47 -7.81 4.59 -11.16
C ASP A 47 -7.20 4.38 -9.76
N VAL A 48 -7.48 5.30 -8.82
CA VAL A 48 -7.08 5.19 -7.41
C VAL A 48 -7.83 4.05 -6.72
N ASP A 49 -9.14 3.95 -6.97
CA ASP A 49 -9.97 2.87 -6.43
C ASP A 49 -9.52 1.50 -6.96
N LEU A 50 -9.23 1.42 -8.27
CA LEU A 50 -8.69 0.21 -8.90
C LEU A 50 -7.33 -0.16 -8.31
N ALA A 51 -6.40 0.79 -8.20
CA ALA A 51 -5.08 0.55 -7.62
C ALA A 51 -5.19 0.06 -6.17
N ASN A 52 -6.02 0.70 -5.33
CA ASN A 52 -6.25 0.24 -3.96
C ASN A 52 -6.83 -1.17 -3.89
N ALA A 53 -7.76 -1.53 -4.79
CA ALA A 53 -8.32 -2.88 -4.86
C ALA A 53 -7.26 -3.92 -5.23
N LEU A 54 -6.38 -3.62 -6.20
CA LEU A 54 -5.25 -4.47 -6.57
C LEU A 54 -4.27 -4.65 -5.41
N CYS A 55 -3.90 -3.57 -4.73
CA CYS A 55 -3.01 -3.61 -3.58
C CYS A 55 -3.55 -4.47 -2.44
N LYS A 56 -4.86 -4.41 -2.20
CA LYS A 56 -5.53 -5.26 -1.21
C LYS A 56 -5.41 -6.74 -1.57
N GLU A 57 -5.63 -7.10 -2.83
CA GLU A 57 -5.50 -8.50 -3.30
C GLU A 57 -4.05 -8.98 -3.22
N MET A 58 -3.09 -8.11 -3.53
CA MET A 58 -1.65 -8.39 -3.46
C MET A 58 -1.08 -8.39 -2.04
N GLN A 59 -1.86 -7.99 -1.03
CA GLN A 59 -1.38 -7.75 0.33
C GLN A 59 -0.20 -6.77 0.38
N ALA A 60 -0.24 -5.75 -0.50
CA ALA A 60 0.81 -4.74 -0.66
C ALA A 60 0.44 -3.42 0.05
N GLU A 61 1.46 -2.70 0.50
CA GLU A 61 1.35 -1.31 0.95
C GLU A 61 1.40 -0.37 -0.26
N CYS A 62 0.38 0.47 -0.43
CA CYS A 62 0.29 1.37 -1.58
C CYS A 62 0.27 2.84 -1.19
N SER A 63 0.92 3.65 -2.02
CA SER A 63 1.00 5.10 -1.88
C SER A 63 0.89 5.78 -3.23
N PHE A 64 0.43 7.03 -3.23
CA PHE A 64 0.18 7.81 -4.44
C PHE A 64 0.96 9.13 -4.39
N SER A 65 1.51 9.55 -5.52
CA SER A 65 2.14 10.85 -5.69
C SER A 65 1.59 11.55 -6.93
N ASN A 66 1.30 12.83 -6.77
CA ASN A 66 0.89 13.69 -7.88
C ASN A 66 2.12 14.27 -8.60
N GLN A 67 2.13 14.18 -9.93
CA GLN A 67 3.16 14.75 -10.78
C GLN A 67 2.60 15.10 -12.16
N SER A 68 3.30 15.92 -12.94
CA SER A 68 2.84 16.25 -14.30
C SER A 68 2.93 15.04 -15.21
N PHE A 69 2.01 14.96 -16.18
CA PHE A 69 2.00 13.85 -17.15
C PHE A 69 3.34 13.69 -17.87
N ASP A 70 3.96 14.80 -18.27
CA ASP A 70 5.25 14.84 -18.97
C ASP A 70 6.41 14.22 -18.18
N SER A 71 6.29 14.09 -16.85
CA SER A 71 7.32 13.49 -16.00
C SER A 71 7.08 12.01 -15.68
N LEU A 72 5.90 11.45 -15.96
CA LEU A 72 5.53 10.07 -15.59
C LEU A 72 6.50 9.02 -16.13
N ILE A 73 7.00 9.18 -17.35
CA ILE A 73 7.94 8.22 -17.96
C ILE A 73 9.36 8.37 -17.41
N ARG A 74 9.70 9.54 -16.85
CA ARG A 74 11.05 9.85 -16.36
C ARG A 74 11.22 9.68 -14.84
N ALA A 75 10.12 9.44 -14.12
CA ALA A 75 10.06 9.44 -12.65
C ALA A 75 10.56 8.12 -12.03
#